data_AF-A0A397JT15-F1
#
_entry.id   AF-A0A397JT15-F1
#
_cell.length_a   1.000
_cell.length_b   1.000
_cell.length_c   1.000
_cell.angle_alpha   90.00
_cell.angle_beta   90.00
_cell.angle_gamma   90.00
#
_symmetry.space_group_name_H-M   'P 1'
#
loop_
_entity.id
_entity.type
_entity.pdbx_description
1 polymer ?
#
loop_
_entity_poly.entity_id
_entity_poly.type
_entity_poly.pdbx_seq_one_letter_code
_entity_poly.pdbx_strand_id
1 'polypeptide(L)'
;MYGLLETQLVDMSAYIDENPEIYDSSNLPKEVLNVIEADSFWCLSKLLDGIQDNYTFAQPGIQRQINKLKDLINRIDEPLATHLQEEGLEFIQFAFRWMNCLLMREMSLKNTIRMWDTYLI
;
A
#
# COMPACT_ATOMS: atom_id res chain seq x y z
N MET A 1 -7.42 3.83 -19.19
CA MET A 1 -6.77 4.21 -17.92
C MET A 1 -6.51 2.90 -17.20
N TYR A 2 -5.54 2.15 -17.72
CA TYR A 2 -5.23 0.79 -17.32
C TYR A 2 -3.94 0.88 -16.49
N GLY A 3 -4.06 0.70 -15.18
CA GLY A 3 -2.96 0.81 -14.23
C GLY A 3 -2.07 -0.45 -14.26
N LEU A 4 -0.80 -0.30 -13.89
CA LEU A 4 0.20 -1.37 -13.89
C LEU A 4 -0.22 -2.64 -13.14
N LEU A 5 -1.17 -2.58 -12.19
CA LEU A 5 -1.72 -3.78 -11.57
C LEU A 5 -2.42 -4.69 -12.58
N GLU A 6 -3.14 -4.17 -13.59
CA GLU A 6 -3.69 -5.00 -14.68
C GLU A 6 -2.64 -5.42 -15.72
N THR A 7 -1.47 -4.75 -15.77
CA THR A 7 -0.45 -5.02 -16.80
C THR A 7 0.71 -5.91 -16.32
N GLN A 8 0.88 -6.07 -15.01
CA GLN A 8 1.92 -6.91 -14.40
C GLN A 8 1.41 -7.98 -13.43
N LEU A 9 0.15 -7.92 -12.97
CA LEU A 9 -0.44 -9.10 -12.36
C LEU A 9 -0.88 -10.01 -13.51
N VAL A 10 -0.40 -11.25 -13.50
CA VAL A 10 -1.15 -12.34 -14.13
C VAL A 10 -2.56 -12.28 -13.56
N ASP A 11 -3.48 -11.81 -14.38
CA ASP A 11 -4.88 -11.79 -14.06
C ASP A 11 -5.31 -13.26 -13.91
N MET A 12 -5.49 -13.70 -12.67
CA MET A 12 -5.95 -15.06 -12.39
C MET A 12 -7.28 -15.32 -13.12
N SER A 13 -8.09 -14.28 -13.35
CA SER A 13 -9.32 -14.35 -14.14
C SER A 13 -9.10 -14.70 -15.62
N ALA A 14 -7.87 -14.59 -16.14
CA ALA A 14 -7.53 -15.09 -17.47
C ALA A 14 -7.41 -16.63 -17.54
N TYR A 15 -7.31 -17.29 -16.38
CA TYR A 15 -7.13 -18.75 -16.27
C TYR A 15 -8.33 -19.46 -15.64
N ILE A 16 -9.34 -18.71 -15.19
CA ILE A 16 -10.53 -19.23 -14.52
C ILE A 16 -11.79 -18.57 -15.08
N ASP A 17 -12.84 -19.36 -15.28
CA ASP A 17 -14.16 -18.85 -15.70
C ASP A 17 -15.03 -18.40 -14.50
N GLU A 18 -14.51 -18.55 -13.27
CA GLU A 18 -15.20 -18.28 -12.01
C GLU A 18 -14.66 -17.01 -11.33
N ASN A 19 -15.34 -16.55 -10.27
CA ASN A 19 -14.89 -15.40 -9.51
C ASN A 19 -13.54 -15.72 -8.80
N PRO A 20 -12.46 -14.96 -9.07
CA PRO A 20 -11.15 -15.19 -8.45
C PRO A 20 -11.14 -15.14 -6.92
N GLU A 21 -12.07 -14.40 -6.30
CA GLU A 21 -12.13 -14.27 -4.85
C GLU A 21 -12.57 -15.55 -4.13
N ILE A 22 -13.23 -16.48 -4.83
CA ILE A 22 -13.78 -17.73 -4.26
C ILE A 22 -13.17 -18.99 -4.90
N TYR A 23 -12.32 -18.82 -5.90
CA TYR A 23 -11.72 -19.93 -6.63
C TYR A 23 -10.57 -20.57 -5.83
N ASP A 24 -10.57 -21.89 -5.73
CA ASP A 24 -9.48 -22.63 -5.10
C ASP A 24 -8.29 -22.74 -6.06
N SER A 25 -7.26 -21.94 -5.80
CA SER A 25 -6.04 -21.87 -6.62
C SER A 25 -5.29 -23.20 -6.74
N SER A 26 -5.51 -24.16 -5.82
CA SER A 26 -4.90 -25.48 -5.92
C SER A 26 -5.39 -26.31 -7.12
N ASN A 27 -6.50 -25.91 -7.74
CA ASN A 27 -7.02 -26.52 -8.96
C ASN A 27 -6.29 -26.06 -10.24
N LEU A 28 -5.43 -25.04 -10.16
CA LEU A 28 -4.66 -24.56 -11.31
C LEU A 28 -3.51 -25.52 -11.64
N PRO A 29 -3.17 -25.69 -12.93
CA PRO A 29 -1.97 -26.40 -13.33
C PRO A 29 -0.72 -25.79 -12.68
N LYS A 30 0.24 -26.64 -12.30
CA LYS A 30 1.49 -26.21 -11.66
C LYS A 30 2.25 -25.15 -12.46
N GLU A 31 2.20 -25.21 -13.79
CA GLU A 31 2.83 -24.22 -14.66
C GLU A 31 2.20 -22.83 -14.50
N VAL A 32 0.87 -22.76 -14.37
CA VAL A 32 0.13 -21.50 -14.14
C VAL A 32 0.44 -20.95 -12.75
N LEU A 33 0.48 -21.83 -11.74
CA LEU A 33 0.85 -21.43 -10.37
C LEU A 33 2.25 -20.81 -10.31
N ASN A 34 3.24 -21.39 -10.99
CA ASN A 34 4.60 -20.86 -11.04
C ASN A 34 4.64 -19.47 -11.69
N VAL A 35 3.85 -19.24 -12.74
CA VAL A 35 3.74 -17.95 -13.41
C VAL A 35 3.11 -16.90 -12.49
N ILE A 36 1.99 -17.23 -11.83
CA ILE A 36 1.33 -16.36 -10.85
C ILE A 36 2.26 -16.01 -9.69
N GLU A 37 3.01 -17.00 -9.17
CA GLU A 37 3.98 -16.80 -8.08
C GLU A 37 5.09 -15.83 -8.51
N ALA A 38 5.68 -16.05 -9.70
CA ALA A 38 6.75 -15.21 -10.22
C ALA A 38 6.28 -13.75 -10.40
N ASP A 39 5.10 -13.55 -10.98
CA ASP A 39 4.55 -12.20 -11.20
C ASP A 39 4.17 -11.52 -9.89
N SER A 40 3.58 -12.26 -8.95
CA SER A 40 3.30 -11.74 -7.60
C SER A 40 4.57 -11.30 -6.89
N PHE A 41 5.65 -12.08 -7.00
CA PHE A 41 6.96 -11.74 -6.43
C PHE A 41 7.54 -10.46 -7.03
N TRP A 42 7.50 -10.32 -8.36
CA TRP A 42 8.03 -9.13 -9.03
C TRP A 42 7.19 -7.89 -8.78
N CYS A 43 5.86 -8.04 -8.80
CA CYS A 43 4.94 -6.96 -8.45
C CYS A 43 5.21 -6.45 -7.03
N LEU A 44 5.35 -7.36 -6.04
CA LEU A 44 5.68 -6.97 -4.67
C LEU A 44 7.08 -6.34 -4.58
N SER A 45 8.07 -6.90 -5.27
CA SER A 45 9.44 -6.35 -5.27
C SER A 45 9.48 -4.92 -5.83
N LYS A 46 8.72 -4.66 -6.90
CA LYS A 46 8.59 -3.32 -7.49
C LYS A 46 7.84 -2.35 -6.58
N LEU A 47 6.76 -2.80 -5.96
CA LEU A 47 6.02 -2.03 -4.96
C LEU A 47 6.95 -1.60 -3.81
N LEU A 48 7.78 -2.52 -3.32
CA LEU A 48 8.68 -2.26 -2.20
C LEU A 48 9.84 -1.34 -2.56
N ASP A 49 10.27 -1.27 -3.83
CA ASP A 49 11.45 -0.50 -4.28
C ASP A 49 11.42 0.98 -3.83
N GLY A 50 10.24 1.60 -3.81
CA GLY A 50 10.05 2.98 -3.37
C GLY A 50 9.88 3.19 -1.86
N ILE A 51 9.76 2.11 -1.08
CA ILE A 51 9.38 2.16 0.36
C ILE A 51 10.22 1.23 1.24
N GLN A 52 11.34 0.70 0.74
CA GLN A 52 12.19 -0.25 1.47
C GLN A 52 12.66 0.34 2.81
N ASP A 53 12.94 1.65 2.83
CA ASP A 53 13.36 2.41 4.00
C ASP A 53 12.31 2.45 5.13
N ASN A 54 11.05 2.15 4.85
CA ASN A 54 10.01 1.97 5.88
C ASN A 54 10.21 0.69 6.70
N TYR A 55 10.83 -0.34 6.13
CA TYR A 55 10.94 -1.68 6.71
C TYR A 55 12.38 -2.05 7.12
N THR A 56 13.28 -1.06 7.17
CA THR A 56 14.65 -1.22 7.69
C THR A 56 14.73 -0.85 9.18
N PHE A 57 15.87 -1.15 9.81
CA PHE A 57 16.10 -0.80 11.22
C PHE A 57 15.89 0.71 11.45
N ALA A 58 15.25 1.05 12.57
CA ALA A 58 14.81 2.40 12.92
C ALA A 58 13.76 3.04 11.99
N GLN A 59 13.39 2.37 10.88
CA GLN A 59 12.30 2.77 9.98
C GLN A 59 12.38 4.25 9.53
N PRO A 60 13.52 4.71 9.01
CA PRO A 60 13.74 6.11 8.67
C PRO A 60 12.78 6.63 7.59
N GLY A 61 12.27 5.76 6.71
CA GLY A 61 11.25 6.12 5.73
C GLY A 61 9.95 6.57 6.38
N ILE A 62 9.49 5.83 7.40
CA ILE A 62 8.25 6.14 8.13
C ILE A 62 8.38 7.47 8.87
N GLN A 63 9.51 7.68 9.56
CA GLN A 63 9.76 8.94 10.27
C GLN A 63 9.73 10.14 9.31
N ARG A 64 10.36 10.02 8.13
CA ARG A 64 10.29 11.07 7.09
C ARG A 64 8.87 11.33 6.62
N GLN A 65 8.08 10.28 6.38
CA GLN A 65 6.69 10.42 5.93
C GLN A 65 5.81 11.10 6.98
N ILE A 66 5.96 10.75 8.26
CA ILE A 66 5.25 11.38 9.38
C ILE A 66 5.62 12.87 9.49
N ASN A 67 6.90 13.21 9.35
CA ASN A 67 7.34 14.61 9.37
C ASN A 67 6.77 15.39 8.19
N LYS A 68 6.77 14.82 6.98
CA LYS A 68 6.12 15.43 5.81
C LYS A 68 4.62 15.66 6.03
N LEU A 69 3.93 14.72 6.68
CA LEU A 69 2.52 14.88 7.02
C LEU A 69 2.33 16.05 8.00
N LYS A 70 3.14 16.12 9.06
CA LYS A 70 3.11 17.21 10.03
C LYS A 70 3.35 18.58 9.34
N ASP A 71 4.37 18.69 8.51
CA ASP A 71 4.69 19.91 7.76
C ASP A 71 3.56 20.31 6.80
N LEU A 72 2.94 19.34 6.15
CA LEU A 72 1.81 19.58 5.28
C LEU A 72 0.63 20.17 6.05
N ILE A 73 0.21 19.54 7.16
CA ILE A 73 -0.91 20.01 7.98
C ILE A 73 -0.61 21.40 8.54
N ASN A 74 0.59 21.64 9.07
CA ASN A 74 1.02 22.98 9.53
C ASN A 74 0.84 24.06 8.44
N ARG A 75 1.09 23.72 7.17
CA ARG A 75 1.00 24.67 6.06
C ARG A 75 -0.44 24.90 5.57
N ILE A 76 -1.27 23.86 5.59
CA ILE A 76 -2.63 23.94 5.01
C ILE A 76 -3.71 24.23 6.05
N ASP A 77 -3.49 23.86 7.31
CA ASP A 77 -4.44 23.96 8.42
C ASP A 77 -3.69 24.08 9.76
N GLU A 78 -3.05 25.25 9.95
CA GLU A 78 -2.37 25.61 11.19
C GLU A 78 -3.26 25.51 12.45
N PRO A 79 -4.55 25.92 12.42
CA PRO A 79 -5.43 25.76 13.58
C PRO A 79 -5.57 24.31 14.03
N LEU A 80 -5.75 23.37 13.10
CA LEU A 80 -5.79 21.94 13.42
C LEU A 80 -4.47 21.45 14.03
N ALA A 81 -3.34 21.83 13.44
CA ALA A 81 -2.03 21.40 13.94
C ALA A 81 -1.77 21.91 15.36
N THR A 82 -2.10 23.18 15.64
CA THR A 82 -1.97 23.79 16.96
C THR A 82 -2.86 23.07 17.98
N HIS A 83 -4.11 22.79 17.61
CA HIS A 83 -5.03 22.07 18.50
C HIS A 83 -4.50 20.68 18.87
N LEU A 84 -4.00 19.91 17.90
CA LEU A 84 -3.40 18.60 18.17
C LEU A 84 -2.20 18.71 19.15
N GLN A 85 -1.38 19.75 18.99
CA GLN A 85 -0.25 20.00 19.88
C GLN A 85 -0.69 20.38 21.30
N GLU A 86 -1.71 21.21 21.45
CA GLU A 86 -2.28 21.62 22.75
C GLU A 86 -2.86 20.42 23.51
N GLU A 87 -3.47 19.48 22.80
CA GLU A 87 -3.96 18.20 23.35
C GLU A 87 -2.84 17.17 23.61
N GLY A 88 -1.58 17.51 23.31
CA GLY A 88 -0.43 16.62 23.49
C GLY A 88 -0.40 15.43 22.52
N LEU A 89 -1.12 15.53 21.38
CA LEU A 89 -1.16 14.50 20.35
C LEU A 89 -0.02 14.69 19.35
N GLU A 90 0.90 13.73 19.33
CA GLU A 90 1.99 13.71 18.37
C GLU A 90 1.58 12.93 17.13
N PHE A 91 1.94 13.44 15.94
CA PHE A 91 1.63 12.80 14.66
C PHE A 91 2.07 11.34 14.57
N ILE A 92 3.17 10.96 15.23
CA ILE A 92 3.66 9.58 15.25
C ILE A 92 2.67 8.61 15.88
N GLN A 93 1.88 9.04 16.87
CA GLN A 93 0.98 8.16 17.62
C GLN A 93 -0.14 7.59 16.76
N PHE A 94 -0.63 8.35 15.78
CA PHE A 94 -1.68 7.89 14.86
C PHE A 94 -1.14 7.54 13.47
N ALA A 95 -0.19 8.32 12.94
CA ALA A 95 0.24 8.18 11.56
C ALA A 95 1.25 7.04 11.35
N PHE A 96 1.91 6.54 12.40
CA PHE A 96 2.85 5.42 12.25
C PHE A 96 2.21 4.21 11.60
N ARG A 97 1.04 3.78 12.09
CA ARG A 97 0.31 2.65 11.51
C ARG A 97 -0.12 2.93 10.07
N TRP A 98 -0.53 4.15 9.78
CA TRP A 98 -0.92 4.56 8.44
C TRP A 98 0.22 4.38 7.45
N MET A 99 1.42 4.86 7.78
CA MET A 99 2.60 4.74 6.90
C MET A 99 3.11 3.30 6.84
N ASN A 100 3.17 2.58 7.96
CA ASN A 100 3.67 1.21 8.01
C ASN A 100 2.78 0.23 7.21
N CYS A 101 1.47 0.42 7.29
CA CYS A 101 0.48 -0.43 6.63
C CYS A 101 -0.06 0.19 5.32
N LEU A 102 0.55 1.27 4.81
CA LEU A 102 0.13 1.94 3.57
C LEU A 102 -1.38 2.21 3.50
N LEU A 103 -1.97 2.60 4.64
CA LEU A 103 -3.41 2.83 4.88
C LEU A 103 -4.35 1.63 4.64
N MET A 104 -3.84 0.42 4.38
CA MET A 104 -4.65 -0.77 4.09
C MET A 104 -5.60 -1.18 5.23
N ARG A 105 -5.41 -0.61 6.42
CA ARG A 105 -6.21 -0.86 7.63
C ARG A 105 -7.33 0.16 7.84
N GLU A 106 -7.31 1.27 7.12
CA GLU A 106 -8.23 2.40 7.30
C GLU A 106 -9.31 2.45 6.21
N MET A 107 -9.15 1.69 5.12
CA MET A 107 -10.06 1.68 3.97
C MET A 107 -10.37 0.25 3.52
N SER A 108 -11.41 0.10 2.70
CA SER A 108 -11.70 -1.18 2.04
C SER A 108 -10.57 -1.57 1.07
N LEU A 109 -10.44 -2.88 0.79
CA LEU A 109 -9.43 -3.39 -0.14
C LEU A 109 -9.53 -2.71 -1.51
N LYS A 110 -10.75 -2.58 -2.06
CA LYS A 110 -11.01 -1.90 -3.34
C LYS A 110 -10.48 -0.46 -3.38
N ASN A 111 -10.71 0.30 -2.30
CA ASN A 111 -10.23 1.68 -2.22
C ASN A 111 -8.71 1.74 -2.02
N THR A 112 -8.14 0.78 -1.28
CA THR A 112 -6.69 0.66 -1.08
C THR A 112 -5.98 0.38 -2.40
N ILE A 113 -6.47 -0.58 -3.19
CA ILE A 113 -5.92 -0.91 -4.52
C ILE A 113 -5.97 0.32 -5.43
N ARG A 114 -7.13 0.97 -5.54
CA ARG A 114 -7.29 2.17 -6.38
C ARG A 114 -6.39 3.33 -5.93
N MET A 115 -6.21 3.49 -4.62
CA MET A 115 -5.28 4.47 -4.07
C MET A 115 -3.85 4.13 -4.49
N TRP A 116 -3.40 2.89 -4.29
CA TRP A 116 -2.04 2.46 -4.66
C TRP A 116 -1.75 2.64 -6.14
N ASP A 117 -2.72 2.39 -7.03
CA ASP A 117 -2.61 2.68 -8.48
C ASP A 117 -2.29 4.16 -8.80
N THR A 118 -2.65 5.09 -7.91
CA THR A 118 -2.43 6.53 -8.12
C THR A 118 -1.14 7.03 -7.47
N TYR A 119 -0.72 6.43 -6.35
CA TYR A 119 0.35 6.96 -5.51
C TYR A 119 1.68 6.21 -5.63
N LEU A 120 1.65 4.94 -6.05
CA LEU A 120 2.82 4.06 -6.13
C LEU A 120 3.24 3.79 -7.59
N ILE A 121 2.62 4.52 -8.54
CA ILE A 121 2.93 4.59 -9.97
C ILE A 121 3.25 6.05 -10.29
#